data_AF-A0A0D6JL93-F1
#
_entry.id   AF-A0A0D6JL93-F1
#
_cell.length_a   1.000
_cell.length_b   1.000
_cell.length_c   1.000
_cell.angle_alpha   90.00
_cell.angle_beta   90.00
_cell.angle_gamma   90.00
#
_symmetry.space_group_name_H-M   'P 1'
#
loop_
_entity.id
_entity.type
_entity.pdbx_description
1 polymer ?
#
loop_
_entity_poly.entity_id
_entity_poly.type
_entity_poly.pdbx_seq_one_letter_code
_entity_poly.pdbx_strand_id
1 'polypeptide(L)'
;MKATQHPSSGIDETEETRRYRRLEAFNPAFRRDIERLMQVSPELEDLADSFPGLLFALATGYGKPAKQRASIQAIRRGLPLQRAAMTLSLPWWLRRLPPAAYTHKISMLPRNVEFSRHVVDLIPTQTSDMGPWLWAIEHGYRGCHWHFALWAARWLSRSNRVLASPGGENNFRFLTAWAWHAEREGTPGHQLVRKPWSSEMGLRKALDEVGIWRRRVALAVALNSQKETDWLTEGSANGYEFVALQTPEDFIRESDKMENCLDQFSDHMEGGLSRIFSIRKKGRTVANLEVAPHDSEPTIAGIRQLRGRRNHKARPEVWRAAYTWLSEQPLRPPHAAARRSDRARTQQAALELWLPYLEFLDTAGLAEEFAASAIGLKPIASKRLPKRKVSL
;
A
#
# COMPACT_ATOMS: atom_id res chain seq x y z
N MET A 1 10.97 29.29 69.16
CA MET A 1 11.55 28.76 67.91
C MET A 1 10.47 28.83 66.85
N LYS A 2 10.64 29.71 65.85
CA LYS A 2 9.66 29.98 64.80
C LYS A 2 9.70 28.84 63.77
N ALA A 3 8.53 28.30 63.44
CA ALA A 3 8.35 27.36 62.34
C ALA A 3 8.47 28.11 61.00
N THR A 4 9.41 27.67 60.18
CA THR A 4 9.64 28.19 58.83
C THR A 4 8.57 27.59 57.91
N GLN A 5 7.59 28.40 57.50
CA GLN A 5 6.71 28.08 56.38
C GLN A 5 7.54 28.13 55.09
N HIS A 6 7.59 27.03 54.35
CA HIS A 6 7.99 27.05 52.94
C HIS A 6 6.90 27.75 52.12
N PRO A 7 7.21 28.81 51.36
CA PRO A 7 6.25 29.40 50.45
C PRO A 7 6.06 28.45 49.25
N SER A 8 4.81 28.08 48.98
CA SER A 8 4.43 27.40 47.75
C SER A 8 4.68 28.34 46.57
N SER A 9 5.64 28.01 45.71
CA SER A 9 5.90 28.71 44.45
C SER A 9 4.82 28.36 43.43
N GLY A 10 3.63 28.94 43.58
CA GLY A 10 2.66 29.07 42.49
C GLY A 10 3.04 30.29 41.67
N ILE A 11 3.84 30.09 40.61
CA ILE A 11 4.06 31.13 39.60
C ILE A 11 2.73 31.25 38.85
N ASP A 12 2.07 32.40 38.96
CA ASP A 12 0.88 32.74 38.18
C ASP A 12 1.28 32.72 36.69
N GLU A 13 0.92 31.67 35.95
CA GLU A 13 1.14 31.57 34.51
C GLU A 13 0.29 32.66 33.84
N THR A 14 0.93 33.67 33.24
CA THR A 14 0.19 34.73 32.53
C THR A 14 -0.61 34.14 31.38
N GLU A 15 -1.74 34.76 30.99
CA GLU A 15 -2.57 34.26 29.89
C GLU A 15 -1.78 34.12 28.58
N GLU A 16 -0.81 35.03 28.36
CA GLU A 16 0.09 35.00 27.22
C GLU A 16 1.05 33.80 27.28
N THR A 17 1.65 33.51 28.45
CA THR A 17 2.51 32.34 28.62
C THR A 17 1.74 31.03 28.44
N ARG A 18 0.51 30.95 28.99
CA ARG A 18 -0.37 29.79 28.81
C ARG A 18 -0.72 29.57 27.34
N ARG A 19 -1.08 30.64 26.63
CA ARG A 19 -1.39 30.60 25.19
C ARG A 19 -0.18 30.14 24.37
N TYR A 20 1.00 30.68 24.68
CA TYR A 20 2.25 30.29 24.01
C TYR A 20 2.55 28.80 24.21
N ARG A 21 2.46 28.30 25.45
CA ARG A 21 2.64 26.87 25.77
C ARG A 21 1.65 25.97 25.02
N ARG A 22 0.36 26.34 24.99
CA ARG A 22 -0.69 25.63 24.24
C ARG A 22 -0.35 25.57 22.75
N LEU A 23 0.13 26.67 22.17
CA LEU A 23 0.51 26.76 20.77
C LEU A 23 1.75 25.91 20.44
N GLU A 24 2.76 25.95 21.31
CA GLU A 24 4.00 25.19 21.13
C GLU A 24 3.79 23.67 21.13
N ALA A 25 2.76 23.17 21.82
CA ALA A 25 2.41 21.76 21.83
C ALA A 25 1.97 21.22 20.46
N PHE A 26 1.53 22.09 19.55
CA PHE A 26 1.17 21.71 18.18
C PHE A 26 2.39 21.69 17.24
N ASN A 27 2.27 20.90 16.18
CA ASN A 27 3.29 20.84 15.13
C ASN A 27 3.55 22.25 14.51
N PRO A 28 4.82 22.68 14.38
CA PRO A 28 5.19 24.00 13.87
C PRO A 28 4.50 24.41 12.56
N ALA A 29 4.23 23.46 11.66
CA ALA A 29 3.62 23.72 10.36
C ALA A 29 2.18 24.27 10.47
N PHE A 30 1.47 24.03 11.57
CA PHE A 30 0.06 24.43 11.74
C PHE A 30 -0.14 25.51 12.80
N ARG A 31 0.90 25.90 13.55
CA ARG A 31 0.79 26.87 14.65
C ARG A 31 0.13 28.18 14.21
N ARG A 32 0.49 28.72 13.05
CA ARG A 32 -0.08 29.97 12.54
C ARG A 32 -1.61 29.92 12.35
N ASP A 33 -2.13 28.81 11.81
CA ASP A 33 -3.58 28.66 11.59
C ASP A 33 -4.33 28.43 12.90
N ILE A 34 -3.70 27.71 13.84
CA ILE A 34 -4.23 27.46 15.18
C ILE A 34 -4.28 28.75 15.99
N GLU A 35 -3.19 29.53 16.00
CA GLU A 35 -3.11 30.83 16.65
C GLU A 35 -4.20 31.78 16.16
N ARG A 36 -4.39 31.86 14.82
CA ARG A 36 -5.45 32.68 14.23
C ARG A 36 -6.83 32.29 14.75
N LEU A 37 -7.10 30.99 14.94
CA LEU A 37 -8.38 30.53 15.45
C LEU A 37 -8.53 30.77 16.96
N MET A 38 -7.47 30.58 17.75
CA MET A 38 -7.44 30.83 19.20
C MET A 38 -7.72 32.31 19.52
N GLN A 39 -7.29 33.24 18.66
CA GLN A 39 -7.56 34.68 18.82
C GLN A 39 -9.04 35.07 18.60
N VAL A 40 -9.87 34.19 18.04
CA VAL A 40 -11.28 34.51 17.72
C VAL A 40 -12.16 34.57 18.97
N SER A 41 -11.96 33.65 19.93
CA SER A 41 -12.64 33.69 21.23
C SER A 41 -11.96 32.81 22.30
N PRO A 42 -12.10 33.13 23.60
CA PRO A 42 -11.50 32.34 24.68
C PRO A 42 -11.95 30.87 24.69
N GLU A 43 -13.21 30.59 24.33
CA GLU A 43 -13.75 29.22 24.32
C GLU A 43 -13.08 28.35 23.24
N LEU A 44 -12.58 28.97 22.16
CA LEU A 44 -11.79 28.27 21.14
C LEU A 44 -10.36 28.05 21.61
N GLU A 45 -9.80 28.96 22.40
CA GLU A 45 -8.49 28.78 23.03
C GLU A 45 -8.49 27.57 23.98
N ASP A 46 -9.55 27.40 24.77
CA ASP A 46 -9.68 26.31 25.74
C ASP A 46 -9.82 24.92 25.10
N LEU A 47 -10.10 24.85 23.79
CA LEU A 47 -10.05 23.60 23.05
C LEU A 47 -8.63 23.02 22.99
N ALA A 48 -7.59 23.84 23.12
CA ALA A 48 -6.21 23.38 23.11
C ALA A 48 -5.91 22.36 24.22
N ASP A 49 -6.60 22.46 25.36
CA ASP A 49 -6.48 21.50 26.47
C ASP A 49 -7.64 20.50 26.49
N SER A 50 -8.88 20.96 26.20
CA SER A 50 -10.09 20.15 26.40
C SER A 50 -10.42 19.20 25.25
N PHE A 51 -10.11 19.60 24.01
CA PHE A 51 -10.27 18.79 22.80
C PHE A 51 -9.35 19.28 21.65
N PRO A 52 -8.04 18.96 21.74
CA PRO A 52 -7.04 19.40 20.76
C PRO A 52 -7.40 19.08 19.30
N GLY A 53 -7.97 17.89 19.05
CA GLY A 53 -8.37 17.48 17.71
C GLY A 53 -9.50 18.30 17.10
N LEU A 54 -10.41 18.83 17.91
CA LEU A 54 -11.47 19.72 17.43
C LEU A 54 -10.90 21.10 17.05
N LEU A 55 -9.99 21.63 17.87
CA LEU A 55 -9.27 22.87 17.56
C LEU A 55 -8.50 22.72 16.25
N PHE A 56 -7.70 21.65 16.14
CA PHE A 56 -6.89 21.38 14.95
C PHE A 56 -7.76 21.24 13.71
N ALA A 57 -8.84 20.44 13.78
CA ALA A 57 -9.76 20.23 12.66
C ALA A 57 -10.37 21.56 12.18
N LEU A 58 -10.82 22.42 13.10
CA LEU A 58 -11.36 23.73 12.76
C LEU A 58 -10.29 24.65 12.13
N ALA A 59 -9.09 24.70 12.71
CA ALA A 59 -8.00 25.54 12.23
C ALA A 59 -7.54 25.15 10.82
N THR A 60 -7.47 23.85 10.52
CA THR A 60 -7.03 23.35 9.21
C THR A 60 -8.13 23.28 8.15
N GLY A 61 -9.35 23.72 8.48
CA GLY A 61 -10.47 23.74 7.54
C GLY A 61 -11.11 22.37 7.29
N TYR A 62 -11.21 21.51 8.30
CA TYR A 62 -11.86 20.20 8.20
C TYR A 62 -13.37 20.30 7.91
N GLY A 63 -13.84 19.52 6.93
CA GLY A 63 -15.26 19.44 6.59
C GLY A 63 -15.79 20.66 5.81
N LYS A 64 -17.12 20.73 5.63
CA LYS A 64 -17.75 21.81 4.86
C LYS A 64 -17.77 23.12 5.66
N PRO A 65 -17.56 24.30 5.04
CA PRO A 65 -17.55 25.60 5.74
C PRO A 65 -18.82 25.90 6.55
N ALA A 66 -19.99 25.45 6.09
CA ALA A 66 -21.24 25.58 6.85
C ALA A 66 -21.21 24.81 8.18
N LYS A 67 -20.63 23.60 8.19
CA LYS A 67 -20.49 22.77 9.39
C LYS A 67 -19.44 23.34 10.35
N GLN A 68 -18.36 23.92 9.84
CA GLN A 68 -17.38 24.66 10.64
C GLN A 68 -18.03 25.82 11.38
N ARG A 69 -18.76 26.68 10.66
CA ARG A 69 -19.48 27.80 11.27
C ARG A 69 -20.48 27.33 12.33
N ALA A 70 -21.25 26.28 12.06
CA ALA A 70 -22.18 25.71 13.02
C ALA A 70 -21.47 25.13 14.27
N SER A 71 -20.34 24.45 14.10
CA SER A 71 -19.53 23.93 15.21
C SER A 71 -18.94 25.05 16.07
N ILE A 72 -18.39 26.10 15.45
CA ILE A 72 -17.87 27.28 16.17
C ILE A 72 -18.99 27.96 16.95
N GLN A 73 -20.17 28.13 16.34
CA GLN A 73 -21.34 28.68 17.04
C GLN A 73 -21.79 27.81 18.21
N ALA A 74 -21.73 26.47 18.08
CA ALA A 74 -22.04 25.56 19.16
C ALA A 74 -21.08 25.73 20.35
N ILE A 75 -19.77 25.86 20.08
CA ILE A 75 -18.74 26.09 21.10
C ILE A 75 -18.97 27.43 21.82
N ARG A 76 -19.16 28.52 21.06
CA ARG A 76 -19.41 29.86 21.63
C ARG A 76 -20.70 29.96 22.44
N ARG A 77 -21.68 29.09 22.20
CA ARG A 77 -22.92 28.99 22.97
C ARG A 77 -22.78 28.09 24.20
N GLY A 78 -21.60 27.54 24.48
CA GLY A 78 -21.37 26.62 25.60
C GLY A 78 -22.06 25.27 25.43
N LEU A 79 -22.39 24.84 24.19
CA LEU A 79 -22.97 23.52 23.97
C LEU A 79 -21.92 22.43 24.25
N PRO A 80 -22.34 21.19 24.60
CA PRO A 80 -21.41 20.10 24.84
C PRO A 80 -20.45 19.88 23.67
N LEU A 81 -19.15 19.76 23.94
CA LEU A 81 -18.11 19.58 22.91
C LEU A 81 -18.35 18.39 21.98
N GLN A 82 -19.00 17.33 22.49
CA GLN A 82 -19.41 16.18 21.69
C GLN A 82 -20.37 16.58 20.57
N ARG A 83 -21.30 17.51 20.83
CA ARG A 83 -22.25 18.03 19.83
C ARG A 83 -21.53 18.88 18.77
N ALA A 84 -20.54 19.67 19.16
CA ALA A 84 -19.70 20.43 18.24
C ALA A 84 -18.92 19.49 17.30
N ALA A 85 -18.26 18.47 17.86
CA ALA A 85 -17.54 17.45 17.08
C ALA A 85 -18.47 16.67 16.13
N MET A 86 -19.65 16.24 16.61
CA MET A 86 -20.66 15.58 15.77
C MET A 86 -21.12 16.46 14.60
N THR A 87 -21.24 17.77 14.79
CA THR A 87 -21.60 18.72 13.72
C THR A 87 -20.59 18.67 12.57
N LEU A 88 -19.30 18.48 12.89
CA LEU A 88 -18.22 18.30 11.90
C LEU A 88 -18.08 16.87 11.39
N SER A 89 -18.87 15.93 11.90
CA SER A 89 -18.64 14.49 11.72
C SER A 89 -17.28 14.02 12.27
N LEU A 90 -16.73 14.71 13.26
CA LEU A 90 -15.44 14.39 13.86
C LEU A 90 -15.59 13.28 14.93
N PRO A 91 -14.81 12.19 14.87
CA PRO A 91 -14.90 11.14 15.88
C PRO A 91 -14.49 11.62 17.28
N TRP A 92 -15.27 11.22 18.29
CA TRP A 92 -15.05 11.66 19.67
C TRP A 92 -13.74 11.15 20.29
N TRP A 93 -13.25 10.00 19.84
CA TRP A 93 -12.00 9.41 20.36
C TRP A 93 -10.76 10.29 20.11
N LEU A 94 -10.81 11.20 19.13
CA LEU A 94 -9.74 12.18 18.90
C LEU A 94 -9.50 13.09 20.10
N ARG A 95 -10.47 13.25 21.01
CA ARG A 95 -10.30 14.00 22.25
C ARG A 95 -9.19 13.45 23.14
N ARG A 96 -8.85 12.16 23.00
CA ARG A 96 -7.80 11.50 23.79
C ARG A 96 -6.39 11.76 23.28
N LEU A 97 -6.24 12.34 22.09
CA LEU A 97 -4.92 12.62 21.52
C LEU A 97 -4.41 14.00 21.94
N PRO A 98 -3.11 14.12 22.26
CA PRO A 98 -2.49 15.41 22.55
C PRO A 98 -2.30 16.24 21.26
N PRO A 99 -2.08 17.56 21.38
CA PRO A 99 -1.77 18.46 20.26
C PRO A 99 -0.67 17.95 19.30
N ALA A 100 0.37 17.33 19.85
CA ALA A 100 1.52 16.84 19.08
C ALA A 100 1.19 15.65 18.15
N ALA A 101 0.06 14.96 18.35
CA ALA A 101 -0.38 13.87 17.48
C ALA A 101 -0.81 14.36 16.08
N TYR A 102 -1.15 15.64 15.94
CA TYR A 102 -1.66 16.20 14.69
C TYR A 102 -0.51 16.71 13.81
N THR A 103 0.10 15.81 13.06
CA THR A 103 1.25 16.08 12.20
C THR A 103 0.90 16.40 10.74
N HIS A 104 -0.37 16.20 10.36
CA HIS A 104 -0.90 16.43 9.02
C HIS A 104 -2.38 16.85 9.13
N LYS A 105 -2.92 17.43 8.05
CA LYS A 105 -4.35 17.78 8.00
C LYS A 105 -5.20 16.51 8.11
N ILE A 106 -6.14 16.50 9.05
CA ILE A 106 -7.06 15.38 9.25
C ILE A 106 -7.96 15.26 8.02
N SER A 107 -8.14 14.05 7.52
CA SER A 107 -9.11 13.72 6.47
C SER A 107 -10.17 12.75 6.98
N MET A 108 -10.66 11.85 6.12
CA MET A 108 -11.72 10.92 6.47
C MET A 108 -11.28 9.90 7.51
N LEU A 109 -11.99 9.83 8.64
CA LEU A 109 -11.73 8.90 9.73
C LEU A 109 -12.90 7.91 9.94
N PRO A 110 -12.63 6.72 10.51
CA PRO A 110 -13.68 5.79 10.92
C PRO A 110 -14.61 6.41 11.95
N ARG A 111 -15.92 6.27 11.72
CA ARG A 111 -16.98 6.80 12.60
C ARG A 111 -17.83 5.72 13.24
N ASN A 112 -17.57 4.44 12.95
CA ASN A 112 -18.33 3.36 13.56
C ASN A 112 -18.04 3.27 15.07
N VAL A 113 -19.07 2.92 15.82
CA VAL A 113 -19.04 2.85 17.28
C VAL A 113 -18.04 1.80 17.75
N GLU A 114 -17.99 0.65 17.07
CA GLU A 114 -17.08 -0.44 17.39
C GLU A 114 -15.61 -0.04 17.25
N PHE A 115 -15.22 0.59 16.13
CA PHE A 115 -13.88 1.14 15.97
C PHE A 115 -13.56 2.15 17.07
N SER A 116 -14.49 3.07 17.35
CA SER A 116 -14.28 4.12 18.35
C SER A 116 -14.06 3.55 19.75
N ARG A 117 -14.70 2.42 20.08
CA ARG A 117 -14.51 1.72 21.35
C ARG A 117 -13.11 1.11 21.46
N HIS A 118 -12.63 0.46 20.40
CA HIS A 118 -11.36 -0.26 20.44
C HIS A 118 -10.14 0.61 20.18
N VAL A 119 -10.26 1.66 19.36
CA VAL A 119 -9.10 2.48 18.96
C VAL A 119 -8.49 3.25 20.12
N VAL A 120 -9.28 3.62 21.12
CA VAL A 120 -8.81 4.36 22.31
C VAL A 120 -7.79 3.54 23.09
N ASP A 121 -8.02 2.25 23.24
CA ASP A 121 -7.12 1.33 23.95
C ASP A 121 -5.82 1.04 23.15
N LEU A 122 -5.76 1.49 21.90
CA LEU A 122 -4.63 1.30 20.99
C LEU A 122 -3.82 2.58 20.77
N ILE A 123 -4.16 3.68 21.45
CA ILE A 123 -3.40 4.93 21.38
C ILE A 123 -1.96 4.65 21.89
N PRO A 124 -0.91 4.98 21.12
CA PRO A 124 0.47 4.80 21.56
C PRO A 124 0.76 5.59 22.84
N THR A 125 1.63 5.06 23.71
CA THR A 125 2.06 5.79 24.91
C THR A 125 3.09 6.87 24.60
N GLN A 126 3.91 6.67 23.57
CA GLN A 126 4.90 7.64 23.13
C GLN A 126 4.29 8.66 22.17
N THR A 127 4.42 9.95 22.48
CA THR A 127 3.86 11.04 21.67
C THR A 127 4.42 11.07 20.25
N SER A 128 5.70 10.69 20.06
CA SER A 128 6.35 10.60 18.75
C SER A 128 5.68 9.61 17.80
N ASP A 129 5.00 8.59 18.34
CA ASP A 129 4.36 7.53 17.55
C ASP A 129 2.91 7.87 17.19
N MET A 130 2.27 8.82 17.90
CA MET A 130 0.86 9.14 17.72
C MET A 130 0.54 9.75 16.36
N GLY A 131 1.45 10.57 15.80
CA GLY A 131 1.30 11.14 14.46
C GLY A 131 1.28 10.07 13.35
N PRO A 132 2.35 9.25 13.24
CA PRO A 132 2.37 8.11 12.31
C PRO A 132 1.21 7.12 12.53
N TRP A 133 0.83 6.86 13.79
CA TRP A 133 -0.30 6.02 14.12
C TRP A 133 -1.64 6.59 13.61
N LEU A 134 -1.89 7.88 13.82
CA LEU A 134 -3.09 8.56 13.32
C LEU A 134 -3.11 8.57 11.78
N TRP A 135 -1.97 8.83 11.15
CA TRP A 135 -1.81 8.80 9.70
C TRP A 135 -2.20 7.43 9.13
N ALA A 136 -1.75 6.34 9.75
CA ALA A 136 -2.04 4.99 9.30
C ALA A 136 -3.50 4.57 9.50
N ILE A 137 -4.16 5.03 10.57
CA ILE A 137 -5.60 4.84 10.74
C ILE A 137 -6.35 5.51 9.59
N GLU A 138 -6.00 6.74 9.27
CA GLU A 138 -6.64 7.50 8.20
C GLU A 138 -6.41 6.83 6.84
N HIS A 139 -5.16 6.49 6.52
CA HIS A 139 -4.80 5.86 5.26
C HIS A 139 -5.36 4.45 5.13
N GLY A 140 -5.32 3.65 6.21
CA GLY A 140 -5.91 2.32 6.23
C GLY A 140 -7.42 2.34 6.06
N TYR A 141 -8.10 3.34 6.61
CA TYR A 141 -9.54 3.50 6.45
C TYR A 141 -9.92 3.94 5.04
N ARG A 142 -9.25 4.98 4.53
CA ARG A 142 -9.48 5.54 3.19
C ARG A 142 -9.07 4.58 2.08
N GLY A 143 -8.02 3.80 2.30
CA GLY A 143 -7.49 2.84 1.34
C GLY A 143 -8.05 1.43 1.46
N CYS A 144 -8.78 1.10 2.52
CA CYS A 144 -9.36 -0.23 2.67
C CYS A 144 -10.72 -0.14 3.35
N HIS A 145 -10.76 -0.30 4.68
CA HIS A 145 -11.96 -0.19 5.50
C HIS A 145 -11.56 -0.13 6.99
N TRP A 146 -12.54 0.02 7.86
CA TRP A 146 -12.32 0.27 9.29
C TRP A 146 -11.69 -0.93 10.03
N HIS A 147 -11.98 -2.19 9.65
CA HIS A 147 -11.31 -3.35 10.26
C HIS A 147 -9.81 -3.35 9.97
N PHE A 148 -9.40 -3.02 8.74
CA PHE A 148 -7.98 -2.87 8.40
C PHE A 148 -7.34 -1.69 9.14
N ALA A 149 -8.02 -0.55 9.24
CA ALA A 149 -7.54 0.59 10.01
C ALA A 149 -7.31 0.24 11.49
N LEU A 150 -8.21 -0.55 12.09
CA LEU A 150 -8.09 -1.00 13.48
C LEU A 150 -6.94 -1.99 13.66
N TRP A 151 -6.79 -2.90 12.69
CA TRP A 151 -5.63 -3.80 12.62
C TRP A 151 -4.32 -3.03 12.53
N ALA A 152 -4.24 -2.01 11.67
CA ALA A 152 -3.07 -1.14 11.53
C ALA A 152 -2.78 -0.40 12.84
N ALA A 153 -3.80 0.17 13.49
CA ALA A 153 -3.69 0.84 14.79
C ALA A 153 -3.08 -0.08 15.86
N ARG A 154 -3.52 -1.34 15.90
CA ARG A 154 -3.05 -2.36 16.86
C ARG A 154 -1.57 -2.69 16.70
N TRP A 155 -1.08 -2.75 15.47
CA TRP A 155 0.30 -3.17 15.21
C TRP A 155 1.29 -2.00 15.20
N LEU A 156 0.86 -0.82 14.77
CA LEU A 156 1.70 0.37 14.75
C LEU A 156 1.92 0.97 16.14
N SER A 157 0.96 0.80 17.06
CA SER A 157 1.17 1.18 18.47
C SER A 157 2.23 0.34 19.18
N ARG A 158 2.53 -0.86 18.67
CA ARG A 158 3.53 -1.79 19.23
C ARG A 158 4.86 -1.77 18.50
N SER A 159 4.85 -1.40 17.21
CA SER A 159 6.00 -1.51 16.31
C SER A 159 5.95 -0.43 15.23
N ASN A 160 6.24 0.82 15.58
CA ASN A 160 6.31 1.94 14.61
C ASN A 160 7.45 1.78 13.57
N ARG A 161 8.27 0.72 13.66
CA ARG A 161 9.35 0.41 12.70
C ARG A 161 8.86 0.28 11.26
N VAL A 162 7.60 -0.09 11.02
CA VAL A 162 7.06 -0.24 9.65
C VAL A 162 7.01 1.10 8.92
N LEU A 163 6.51 2.15 9.57
CA LEU A 163 6.44 3.49 8.99
C LEU A 163 7.76 4.24 9.10
N ALA A 164 8.51 4.01 10.18
CA ALA A 164 9.81 4.64 10.40
C ALA A 164 10.93 4.12 9.46
N SER A 165 10.71 2.99 8.78
CA SER A 165 11.68 2.47 7.81
C SER A 165 11.69 3.32 6.52
N PRO A 166 12.82 3.41 5.80
CA PRO A 166 12.85 4.02 4.46
C PRO A 166 11.78 3.41 3.55
N GLY A 167 10.93 4.25 2.96
CA GLY A 167 9.80 3.79 2.13
C GLY A 167 8.65 3.13 2.92
N GLY A 168 8.61 3.28 4.23
CA GLY A 168 7.60 2.70 5.13
C GLY A 168 6.17 3.05 4.73
N GLU A 169 5.92 4.31 4.35
CA GLU A 169 4.61 4.73 3.82
C GLU A 169 4.24 3.99 2.54
N ASN A 170 5.18 3.80 1.61
CA ASN A 170 4.91 3.05 0.38
C ASN A 170 4.59 1.59 0.69
N ASN A 171 5.33 0.97 1.60
CA ASN A 171 5.03 -0.39 2.06
C ASN A 171 3.64 -0.47 2.70
N PHE A 172 3.24 0.53 3.48
CA PHE A 172 1.91 0.61 4.06
C PHE A 172 0.81 0.80 3.00
N ARG A 173 1.06 1.61 1.97
CA ARG A 173 0.14 1.78 0.82
C ARG A 173 -0.08 0.44 0.10
N PHE A 174 0.98 -0.33 -0.17
CA PHE A 174 0.85 -1.67 -0.76
C PHE A 174 0.13 -2.67 0.15
N LEU A 175 0.40 -2.61 1.46
CA LEU A 175 -0.26 -3.46 2.44
C LEU A 175 -1.78 -3.20 2.47
N THR A 176 -2.15 -1.92 2.39
CA THR A 176 -3.55 -1.48 2.31
C THR A 176 -4.20 -1.97 1.01
N ALA A 177 -3.51 -1.82 -0.13
CA ALA A 177 -4.00 -2.27 -1.42
C ALA A 177 -4.17 -3.80 -1.49
N TRP A 178 -3.21 -4.56 -0.94
CA TRP A 178 -3.30 -6.01 -0.85
C TRP A 178 -4.50 -6.46 -0.02
N ALA A 179 -4.73 -5.87 1.15
CA ALA A 179 -5.90 -6.17 1.97
C ALA A 179 -7.22 -5.86 1.23
N TRP A 180 -7.26 -4.73 0.52
CA TRP A 180 -8.44 -4.35 -0.28
C TRP A 180 -8.74 -5.34 -1.41
N HIS A 181 -7.71 -5.80 -2.13
CA HIS A 181 -7.84 -6.79 -3.19
C HIS A 181 -8.17 -8.18 -2.64
N ALA A 182 -7.64 -8.55 -1.48
CA ALA A 182 -7.90 -9.85 -0.85
C ALA A 182 -9.40 -10.10 -0.60
N GLU A 183 -10.19 -9.05 -0.39
CA GLU A 183 -11.63 -9.14 -0.13
C GLU A 183 -12.51 -8.92 -1.38
N ARG A 184 -11.92 -8.68 -2.56
CA ARG A 184 -12.66 -8.32 -3.78
C ARG A 184 -12.39 -9.30 -4.92
N GLU A 185 -13.14 -10.39 -4.87
CA GLU A 185 -13.23 -11.36 -5.96
C GLU A 185 -13.55 -10.65 -7.29
N GLY A 186 -12.90 -11.11 -8.38
CA GLY A 186 -13.08 -10.54 -9.71
C GLY A 186 -12.15 -9.35 -10.06
N THR A 187 -11.36 -8.84 -9.13
CA THR A 187 -10.30 -7.87 -9.46
C THR A 187 -9.01 -8.59 -9.92
N PRO A 188 -8.22 -8.02 -10.87
CA PRO A 188 -6.94 -8.62 -11.28
C PRO A 188 -5.99 -8.83 -10.10
N GLY A 189 -5.92 -7.85 -9.18
CA GLY A 189 -5.09 -7.97 -7.97
C GLY A 189 -5.51 -9.11 -7.04
N HIS A 190 -6.80 -9.49 -7.00
CA HIS A 190 -7.29 -10.60 -6.18
C HIS A 190 -6.77 -11.95 -6.68
N GLN A 191 -6.71 -12.15 -8.00
CA GLN A 191 -6.21 -13.40 -8.61
C GLN A 191 -4.74 -13.69 -8.23
N LEU A 192 -3.99 -12.65 -7.88
CA LEU A 192 -2.60 -12.75 -7.47
C LEU A 192 -2.44 -13.03 -5.96
N VAL A 193 -3.51 -12.93 -5.17
CA VAL A 193 -3.49 -13.15 -3.72
C VAL A 193 -3.30 -14.64 -3.43
N ARG A 194 -2.19 -14.98 -2.77
CA ARG A 194 -1.94 -16.36 -2.28
C ARG A 194 -2.76 -16.69 -1.04
N LYS A 195 -2.80 -15.74 -0.10
CA LYS A 195 -3.50 -15.87 1.17
C LYS A 195 -4.30 -14.60 1.43
N PRO A 196 -5.63 -14.68 1.63
CA PRO A 196 -6.43 -13.51 1.94
C PRO A 196 -6.01 -12.86 3.26
N TRP A 197 -6.16 -11.53 3.34
CA TRP A 197 -5.99 -10.77 4.57
C TRP A 197 -7.06 -11.16 5.61
N SER A 198 -6.74 -10.97 6.88
CA SER A 198 -7.66 -11.15 8.01
C SER A 198 -7.23 -10.27 9.19
N SER A 199 -8.19 -9.81 9.98
CA SER A 199 -7.96 -9.03 11.21
C SER A 199 -7.12 -9.77 12.26
N GLU A 200 -7.06 -11.10 12.19
CA GLU A 200 -6.27 -11.93 13.11
C GLU A 200 -4.84 -12.17 12.61
N MET A 201 -4.51 -11.70 11.40
CA MET A 201 -3.18 -11.89 10.84
C MET A 201 -2.13 -11.07 11.60
N GLY A 202 -1.02 -11.69 11.98
CA GLY A 202 0.13 -10.97 12.56
C GLY A 202 0.82 -10.06 11.55
N LEU A 203 1.38 -8.93 12.01
CA LEU A 203 2.06 -7.95 11.15
C LEU A 203 3.16 -8.59 10.28
N ARG A 204 4.03 -9.43 10.86
CA ARG A 204 5.13 -10.06 10.11
C ARG A 204 4.60 -10.88 8.93
N LYS A 205 3.59 -11.69 9.19
CA LYS A 205 2.93 -12.53 8.17
C LYS A 205 2.28 -11.67 7.09
N ALA A 206 1.61 -10.58 7.45
CA ALA A 206 1.02 -9.66 6.49
C ALA A 206 2.08 -9.01 5.59
N LEU A 207 3.24 -8.64 6.17
CA LEU A 207 4.38 -8.11 5.41
C LEU A 207 5.02 -9.16 4.47
N ASP A 208 5.08 -10.43 4.90
CA ASP A 208 5.57 -11.52 4.05
C ASP A 208 4.60 -11.79 2.88
N GLU A 209 3.29 -11.84 3.14
CA GLU A 209 2.27 -12.05 2.08
C GLU A 209 2.19 -10.87 1.11
N VAL A 210 2.22 -9.61 1.58
CA VAL A 210 2.26 -8.45 0.67
C VAL A 210 3.55 -8.44 -0.16
N GLY A 211 4.68 -8.89 0.40
CA GLY A 211 5.93 -9.02 -0.34
C GLY A 211 5.83 -10.01 -1.51
N ILE A 212 5.20 -11.17 -1.28
CA ILE A 212 4.94 -12.17 -2.33
C ILE A 212 3.95 -11.62 -3.35
N TRP A 213 2.85 -11.02 -2.88
CA TRP A 213 1.84 -10.43 -3.75
C TRP A 213 2.41 -9.33 -4.63
N ARG A 214 3.28 -8.45 -4.12
CA ARG A 214 3.96 -7.43 -4.92
C ARG A 214 4.83 -8.02 -6.03
N ARG A 215 5.53 -9.12 -5.77
CA ARG A 215 6.30 -9.83 -6.81
C ARG A 215 5.40 -10.44 -7.87
N ARG A 216 4.24 -11.00 -7.49
CA ARG A 216 3.22 -11.47 -8.43
C ARG A 216 2.61 -10.35 -9.25
N VAL A 217 2.37 -9.17 -8.64
CA VAL A 217 1.93 -7.96 -9.36
C VAL A 217 2.98 -7.53 -10.39
N ALA A 218 4.26 -7.46 -9.99
CA ALA A 218 5.35 -7.12 -10.91
C ALA A 218 5.45 -8.12 -12.07
N LEU A 219 5.33 -9.42 -11.78
CA LEU A 219 5.29 -10.48 -12.80
C LEU A 219 4.10 -10.29 -13.75
N ALA A 220 2.91 -10.01 -13.23
CA ALA A 220 1.72 -9.80 -14.06
C ALA A 220 1.85 -8.58 -14.98
N VAL A 221 2.38 -7.47 -14.46
CA VAL A 221 2.69 -6.28 -15.27
C VAL A 221 3.74 -6.61 -16.34
N ALA A 222 4.80 -7.34 -15.97
CA ALA A 222 5.84 -7.73 -16.91
C ALA A 222 5.26 -8.58 -18.05
N LEU A 223 4.55 -9.66 -17.75
CA LEU A 223 3.93 -10.55 -18.73
C LEU A 223 2.95 -9.81 -19.66
N ASN A 224 2.05 -9.00 -19.10
CA ASN A 224 1.06 -8.25 -19.87
C ASN A 224 1.68 -7.11 -20.69
N SER A 225 2.89 -6.67 -20.36
CA SER A 225 3.62 -5.66 -21.14
C SER A 225 4.42 -6.25 -22.31
N GLN A 226 4.63 -7.57 -22.33
CA GLN A 226 5.45 -8.21 -23.36
C GLN A 226 4.75 -8.14 -24.72
N LYS A 227 5.55 -7.92 -25.77
CA LYS A 227 5.10 -8.13 -27.14
C LYS A 227 5.15 -9.63 -27.43
N GLU A 228 4.12 -10.16 -28.09
CA GLU A 228 4.20 -11.50 -28.66
C GLU A 228 5.41 -11.60 -29.59
N THR A 229 6.22 -12.63 -29.40
CA THR A 229 7.42 -12.89 -30.19
C THR A 229 7.59 -14.39 -30.40
N ASP A 230 7.64 -14.82 -31.65
CA ASP A 230 7.69 -16.24 -32.02
C ASP A 230 9.14 -16.74 -32.23
N TRP A 231 10.04 -16.41 -31.28
CA TRP A 231 11.45 -16.83 -31.36
C TRP A 231 11.70 -18.18 -30.68
N LEU A 232 10.74 -18.70 -29.92
CA LEU A 232 10.73 -20.07 -29.39
C LEU A 232 9.33 -20.65 -29.54
N THR A 233 9.25 -21.95 -29.81
CA THR A 233 7.98 -22.68 -29.92
C THR A 233 7.92 -23.81 -28.91
N GLU A 234 6.72 -24.07 -28.39
CA GLU A 234 6.43 -25.29 -27.65
C GLU A 234 6.77 -26.54 -28.49
N GLY A 235 7.00 -27.67 -27.83
CA GLY A 235 7.40 -28.88 -28.54
C GLY A 235 7.64 -30.06 -27.62
N SER A 236 8.33 -31.07 -28.13
CA SER A 236 8.66 -32.27 -27.37
C SER A 236 10.02 -32.81 -27.79
N ALA A 237 10.81 -33.28 -26.83
CA ALA A 237 12.08 -33.93 -27.08
C ALA A 237 12.35 -35.04 -26.07
N ASN A 238 12.89 -36.17 -26.53
CA ASN A 238 13.27 -37.31 -25.68
C ASN A 238 12.14 -37.78 -24.72
N GLY A 239 10.88 -37.71 -25.16
CA GLY A 239 9.70 -38.11 -24.36
C GLY A 239 9.29 -37.11 -23.28
N TYR A 240 9.75 -35.86 -23.37
CA TYR A 240 9.31 -34.73 -22.54
C TYR A 240 8.61 -33.68 -23.40
N GLU A 241 7.60 -33.03 -22.84
CA GLU A 241 6.87 -31.92 -23.44
C GLU A 241 7.37 -30.60 -22.86
N PHE A 242 7.47 -29.57 -23.69
CA PHE A 242 7.88 -28.21 -23.34
C PHE A 242 6.72 -27.26 -23.61
N VAL A 243 6.09 -26.77 -22.54
CA VAL A 243 4.89 -25.93 -22.60
C VAL A 243 5.23 -24.55 -22.07
N ALA A 244 5.00 -23.50 -22.85
CA ALA A 244 5.32 -22.14 -22.47
C ALA A 244 4.41 -21.67 -21.33
N LEU A 245 4.96 -20.91 -20.40
CA LEU A 245 4.18 -20.19 -19.39
C LEU A 245 4.03 -18.74 -19.87
N GLN A 246 2.80 -18.32 -20.13
CA GLN A 246 2.53 -17.04 -20.79
C GLN A 246 1.74 -16.09 -19.89
N THR A 247 0.92 -16.63 -19.00
CA THR A 247 0.03 -15.85 -18.14
C THR A 247 0.45 -15.89 -16.67
N PRO A 248 0.08 -14.90 -15.85
CA PRO A 248 0.31 -14.95 -14.40
C PRO A 248 -0.26 -16.23 -13.76
N GLU A 249 -1.40 -16.70 -14.26
CA GLU A 249 -2.07 -17.93 -13.81
C GLU A 249 -1.24 -19.17 -14.12
N ASP A 250 -0.57 -19.23 -15.27
CA ASP A 250 0.35 -20.32 -15.61
C ASP A 250 1.49 -20.40 -14.60
N PHE A 251 2.11 -19.26 -14.29
CA PHE A 251 3.21 -19.17 -13.33
C PHE A 251 2.77 -19.58 -11.92
N ILE A 252 1.61 -19.12 -11.47
CA ILE A 252 1.07 -19.46 -10.14
C ILE A 252 0.73 -20.96 -10.06
N ARG A 253 0.00 -21.49 -11.05
CA ARG A 253 -0.35 -22.93 -11.07
C ARG A 253 0.88 -23.81 -11.13
N GLU A 254 1.88 -23.41 -11.91
CA GLU A 254 3.12 -24.14 -12.03
C GLU A 254 3.95 -24.06 -10.75
N SER A 255 4.03 -22.89 -10.11
CA SER A 255 4.74 -22.73 -8.84
C SER A 255 4.15 -23.59 -7.73
N ASP A 256 2.81 -23.70 -7.69
CA ASP A 256 2.12 -24.52 -6.71
C ASP A 256 2.40 -26.01 -6.93
N LYS A 257 2.37 -26.48 -8.18
CA LYS A 257 2.72 -27.87 -8.53
C LYS A 257 4.17 -28.22 -8.22
N MET A 258 5.08 -27.28 -8.47
CA MET A 258 6.51 -27.48 -8.35
C MET A 258 7.06 -27.08 -6.96
N GLU A 259 6.23 -26.50 -6.10
CA GLU A 259 6.61 -25.95 -4.79
C GLU A 259 7.87 -25.07 -4.89
N ASN A 260 7.93 -24.20 -5.89
CA ASN A 260 9.08 -23.36 -6.18
C ASN A 260 8.70 -21.87 -6.21
N CYS A 261 9.65 -21.00 -6.58
CA CYS A 261 9.49 -19.54 -6.50
C CYS A 261 9.11 -18.91 -7.85
N LEU A 262 8.50 -19.67 -8.76
CA LEU A 262 8.27 -19.20 -10.12
C LEU A 262 7.28 -18.02 -10.18
N ASP A 263 6.31 -18.00 -9.28
CA ASP A 263 5.35 -16.90 -9.10
C ASP A 263 5.97 -15.58 -8.63
N GLN A 264 7.28 -15.58 -8.35
CA GLN A 264 8.05 -14.43 -7.89
C GLN A 264 9.16 -14.04 -8.88
N PHE A 265 9.13 -14.59 -10.10
CA PHE A 265 10.17 -14.47 -11.11
C PHE A 265 10.07 -13.18 -11.96
N SER A 266 9.75 -12.03 -11.35
CA SER A 266 9.53 -10.77 -12.08
C SER A 266 10.81 -10.17 -12.68
N ASP A 267 11.92 -10.24 -11.95
CA ASP A 267 13.12 -9.43 -12.21
C ASP A 267 13.86 -9.84 -13.50
N HIS A 268 13.61 -11.06 -13.98
CA HIS A 268 14.21 -11.61 -15.20
C HIS A 268 13.29 -11.46 -16.43
N MET A 269 12.05 -11.00 -16.22
CA MET A 269 11.05 -10.81 -17.28
C MET A 269 11.07 -9.38 -17.84
N GLU A 270 11.76 -8.45 -17.18
CA GLU A 270 11.96 -7.08 -17.63
C GLU A 270 12.75 -7.07 -18.96
N GLY A 271 12.10 -6.62 -20.04
CA GLY A 271 12.66 -6.59 -21.38
C GLY A 271 12.20 -7.74 -22.30
N GLY A 272 11.42 -8.70 -21.81
CA GLY A 272 10.80 -9.74 -22.66
C GLY A 272 11.77 -10.67 -23.37
N LEU A 273 13.02 -10.71 -22.91
CA LEU A 273 14.09 -11.54 -23.47
C LEU A 273 14.11 -12.95 -22.88
N SER A 274 13.48 -13.15 -21.72
CA SER A 274 13.36 -14.46 -21.09
C SER A 274 12.03 -15.13 -21.42
N ARG A 275 12.07 -16.44 -21.61
CA ARG A 275 10.91 -17.32 -21.85
C ARG A 275 11.00 -18.49 -20.90
N ILE A 276 9.89 -18.76 -20.22
CA ILE A 276 9.79 -19.82 -19.22
C ILE A 276 8.92 -20.94 -19.76
N PHE A 277 9.38 -22.17 -19.59
CA PHE A 277 8.68 -23.39 -19.98
C PHE A 277 8.50 -24.33 -18.80
N SER A 278 7.32 -24.95 -18.75
CA SER A 278 7.05 -26.18 -18.00
C SER A 278 7.57 -27.37 -18.80
N ILE A 279 8.46 -28.16 -18.20
CA ILE A 279 8.84 -29.46 -18.76
C ILE A 279 8.00 -30.54 -18.12
N ARG A 280 7.28 -31.31 -18.94
CA ARG A 280 6.36 -32.35 -18.50
C ARG A 280 6.79 -33.72 -19.01
N LYS A 281 6.54 -34.75 -18.22
CA LYS A 281 6.70 -36.16 -18.62
C LYS A 281 5.41 -36.90 -18.32
N LYS A 282 4.76 -37.45 -19.35
CA LYS A 282 3.46 -38.14 -19.23
C LYS A 282 2.43 -37.25 -18.51
N GLY A 283 2.32 -35.98 -18.93
CA GLY A 283 1.42 -34.99 -18.36
C GLY A 283 1.78 -34.43 -16.97
N ARG A 284 2.86 -34.90 -16.33
CA ARG A 284 3.31 -34.41 -15.02
C ARG A 284 4.48 -33.44 -15.17
N THR A 285 4.40 -32.26 -14.56
CA THR A 285 5.53 -31.33 -14.47
C THR A 285 6.70 -31.97 -13.72
N VAL A 286 7.91 -31.89 -14.31
CA VAL A 286 9.15 -32.40 -13.72
C VAL A 286 10.24 -31.34 -13.56
N ALA A 287 10.20 -30.26 -14.35
CA ALA A 287 11.14 -29.16 -14.26
C ALA A 287 10.57 -27.87 -14.88
N ASN A 288 11.18 -26.74 -14.56
CA ASN A 288 10.97 -25.46 -15.22
C ASN A 288 12.26 -25.01 -15.89
N LEU A 289 12.14 -24.54 -17.12
CA LEU A 289 13.25 -24.11 -17.98
C LEU A 289 13.11 -22.62 -18.26
N GLU A 290 14.19 -21.88 -18.05
CA GLU A 290 14.35 -20.51 -18.50
C GLU A 290 15.30 -20.48 -19.70
N VAL A 291 14.84 -19.86 -20.78
CA VAL A 291 15.62 -19.60 -21.99
C VAL A 291 15.69 -18.10 -22.21
N ALA A 292 16.90 -17.59 -22.46
CA ALA A 292 17.12 -16.19 -22.81
C ALA A 292 18.28 -16.08 -23.81
N PRO A 293 18.53 -14.91 -24.43
CA PRO A 293 19.71 -14.68 -25.26
C PRO A 293 20.99 -15.06 -24.51
N HIS A 294 21.95 -15.66 -25.20
CA HIS A 294 23.26 -15.95 -24.66
C HIS A 294 24.01 -14.64 -24.33
N ASP A 295 24.76 -14.61 -23.22
CA ASP A 295 25.43 -13.39 -22.74
C ASP A 295 26.46 -12.86 -23.73
N SER A 296 27.28 -13.77 -24.28
CA SER A 296 28.34 -13.40 -25.22
C SER A 296 27.86 -13.34 -26.68
N GLU A 297 26.74 -13.98 -27.00
CA GLU A 297 26.25 -14.05 -28.37
C GLU A 297 24.72 -13.92 -28.42
N PRO A 298 24.19 -12.67 -28.34
CA PRO A 298 22.76 -12.41 -28.16
C PRO A 298 21.86 -12.90 -29.30
N THR A 299 22.43 -13.36 -30.41
CA THR A 299 21.69 -13.97 -31.53
C THR A 299 21.31 -15.43 -31.26
N ILE A 300 21.93 -16.06 -30.25
CA ILE A 300 21.74 -17.46 -29.89
C ILE A 300 20.92 -17.56 -28.60
N ALA A 301 19.97 -18.48 -28.58
CA ALA A 301 19.21 -18.83 -27.39
C ALA A 301 20.04 -19.72 -26.44
N GLY A 302 20.05 -19.41 -25.15
CA GLY A 302 20.76 -20.17 -24.13
C GLY A 302 19.84 -20.56 -22.96
N ILE A 303 20.08 -21.74 -22.40
CA ILE A 303 19.46 -22.15 -21.13
C ILE A 303 20.09 -21.32 -20.02
N ARG A 304 19.29 -20.42 -19.42
CA ARG A 304 19.73 -19.64 -18.24
C ARG A 304 19.60 -20.46 -16.97
N GLN A 305 18.51 -21.20 -16.86
CA GLN A 305 18.22 -21.98 -15.68
C GLN A 305 17.34 -23.19 -16.01
N LEU A 306 17.62 -24.32 -15.37
CA LEU A 306 16.75 -25.49 -15.38
C LEU A 306 16.62 -26.05 -13.96
N ARG A 307 15.41 -25.96 -13.38
CA ARG A 307 15.13 -26.34 -11.98
C ARG A 307 14.04 -27.40 -11.90
N GLY A 308 14.26 -28.40 -11.07
CA GLY A 308 13.22 -29.33 -10.64
C GLY A 308 12.37 -28.77 -9.50
N ARG A 309 11.52 -29.63 -8.95
CA ARG A 309 10.65 -29.33 -7.79
C ARG A 309 11.46 -28.73 -6.65
N ARG A 310 10.90 -27.76 -5.92
CA ARG A 310 11.55 -27.02 -4.81
C ARG A 310 12.89 -26.38 -5.19
N ASN A 311 13.04 -25.94 -6.44
CA ASN A 311 14.28 -25.39 -6.98
C ASN A 311 15.49 -26.35 -6.96
N HIS A 312 15.27 -27.66 -6.82
CA HIS A 312 16.36 -28.64 -6.88
C HIS A 312 16.97 -28.70 -8.30
N LYS A 313 18.19 -29.25 -8.40
CA LYS A 313 18.82 -29.51 -9.70
C LYS A 313 17.96 -30.48 -10.50
N ALA A 314 17.67 -30.16 -11.77
CA ALA A 314 17.00 -31.08 -12.67
C ALA A 314 17.88 -32.31 -12.97
N ARG A 315 17.24 -33.45 -13.22
CA ARG A 315 17.95 -34.70 -13.51
C ARG A 315 18.68 -34.63 -14.88
N PRO A 316 19.77 -35.40 -15.09
CA PRO A 316 20.53 -35.35 -16.34
C PRO A 316 19.71 -35.63 -17.60
N GLU A 317 18.68 -36.48 -17.51
CA GLU A 317 17.81 -36.79 -18.65
C GLU A 317 16.98 -35.59 -19.07
N VAL A 318 16.60 -34.74 -18.11
CA VAL A 318 15.85 -33.50 -18.38
C VAL A 318 16.75 -32.46 -19.04
N TRP A 319 18.01 -32.35 -18.58
CA TRP A 319 19.02 -31.51 -19.25
C TRP A 319 19.23 -31.93 -20.70
N ARG A 320 19.36 -33.23 -20.96
CA ARG A 320 19.51 -33.76 -22.32
C ARG A 320 18.31 -33.42 -23.20
N ALA A 321 17.09 -33.62 -22.68
CA ALA A 321 15.86 -33.25 -23.37
C ALA A 321 15.81 -31.73 -23.67
N ALA A 322 16.19 -30.89 -22.72
CA ALA A 322 16.18 -29.43 -22.89
C ALA A 322 17.17 -28.97 -23.96
N TYR A 323 18.40 -29.52 -23.99
CA TYR A 323 19.35 -29.20 -25.06
C TYR A 323 18.90 -29.71 -26.43
N THR A 324 18.34 -30.93 -26.51
CA THR A 324 17.77 -31.45 -27.76
C THR A 324 16.65 -30.54 -28.27
N TRP A 325 15.67 -30.24 -27.44
CA TRP A 325 14.56 -29.35 -27.79
C TRP A 325 15.04 -27.95 -28.20
N LEU A 326 16.03 -27.38 -27.50
CA LEU A 326 16.58 -26.06 -27.81
C LEU A 326 17.34 -26.07 -29.15
N SER A 327 18.04 -27.16 -29.48
CA SER A 327 18.77 -27.31 -30.75
C SER A 327 17.84 -27.43 -31.97
N GLU A 328 16.59 -27.82 -31.76
CA GLU A 328 15.55 -27.92 -32.79
C GLU A 328 14.82 -26.59 -33.01
N GLN A 329 15.08 -25.57 -32.17
CA GLN A 329 14.46 -24.26 -32.32
C GLN A 329 14.99 -23.53 -33.55
N PRO A 330 14.16 -22.74 -34.25
CA PRO A 330 14.63 -21.94 -35.36
C PRO A 330 15.67 -20.92 -34.86
N LEU A 331 16.77 -20.78 -35.61
CA LEU A 331 17.78 -19.73 -35.38
C LEU A 331 17.18 -18.37 -35.75
N ARG A 332 16.34 -17.83 -34.87
CA ARG A 332 15.78 -16.50 -34.97
C ARG A 332 16.41 -15.65 -33.87
N PRO A 333 17.03 -14.51 -34.21
CA PRO A 333 17.59 -13.65 -33.19
C PRO A 333 16.46 -13.19 -32.26
N PRO A 334 16.62 -13.30 -30.92
CA PRO A 334 15.75 -12.60 -30.00
C PRO A 334 15.81 -11.10 -30.37
N HIS A 335 14.67 -10.54 -30.77
CA HIS A 335 14.61 -9.23 -31.44
C HIS A 335 15.39 -8.17 -30.64
N ALA A 336 16.41 -7.53 -31.25
CA ALA A 336 17.14 -6.42 -30.62
C ALA A 336 16.22 -5.24 -30.23
N ALA A 337 15.06 -5.12 -30.88
CA ALA A 337 14.00 -4.17 -30.54
C ALA A 337 13.28 -4.46 -29.21
N ALA A 338 13.35 -5.69 -28.67
CA ALA A 338 12.81 -6.05 -27.37
C ALA A 338 13.60 -5.43 -26.20
N ARG A 339 14.84 -4.98 -26.43
CA ARG A 339 15.67 -4.34 -25.38
C ARG A 339 15.13 -3.01 -24.88
N ARG A 340 14.30 -2.30 -25.66
CA ARG A 340 13.57 -1.14 -25.14
C ARG A 340 12.25 -1.66 -24.59
N SER A 341 12.19 -1.82 -23.26
CA SER A 341 10.91 -1.98 -22.56
C SER A 341 9.97 -0.91 -23.10
N ASP A 342 8.84 -1.32 -23.69
CA ASP A 342 7.81 -0.37 -24.10
C ASP A 342 7.19 0.18 -22.82
N ARG A 343 7.76 1.30 -22.35
CA ARG A 343 7.34 1.97 -21.13
C ARG A 343 5.85 2.28 -21.17
N ALA A 344 5.30 2.56 -22.35
CA ALA A 344 3.87 2.82 -22.50
C ALA A 344 3.04 1.54 -22.26
N ARG A 345 3.45 0.38 -22.80
CA ARG A 345 2.80 -0.91 -22.50
C ARG A 345 2.91 -1.29 -21.04
N THR A 346 4.08 -1.09 -20.44
CA THR A 346 4.30 -1.39 -19.01
C THR A 346 3.38 -0.54 -18.13
N GLN A 347 3.28 0.76 -18.45
CA GLN A 347 2.36 1.68 -17.79
C GLN A 347 0.90 1.30 -18.00
N GLN A 348 0.52 0.88 -19.22
CA GLN A 348 -0.83 0.45 -19.54
C GLN A 348 -1.22 -0.84 -18.78
N ALA A 349 -0.35 -1.85 -18.78
CA ALA A 349 -0.56 -3.10 -18.04
C ALA A 349 -0.69 -2.84 -16.53
N ALA A 350 0.15 -1.95 -15.99
CA ALA A 350 0.03 -1.56 -14.58
C ALA A 350 -1.26 -0.78 -14.31
N LEU A 351 -1.66 0.14 -15.19
CA LEU A 351 -2.93 0.85 -15.09
C LEU A 351 -4.12 -0.10 -15.06
N GLU A 352 -4.17 -1.08 -15.96
CA GLU A 352 -5.26 -2.06 -16.03
C GLU A 352 -5.37 -2.90 -14.74
N LEU A 353 -4.23 -3.31 -14.18
CA LEU A 353 -4.19 -4.05 -12.92
C LEU A 353 -4.69 -3.20 -11.74
N TRP A 354 -4.25 -1.93 -11.67
CA TRP A 354 -4.54 -1.04 -10.54
C TRP A 354 -5.86 -0.27 -10.67
N LEU A 355 -6.47 -0.22 -11.85
CA LEU A 355 -7.65 0.60 -12.13
C LEU A 355 -8.78 0.40 -11.11
N PRO A 356 -9.19 -0.84 -10.73
CA PRO A 356 -10.25 -1.01 -9.75
C PRO A 356 -9.93 -0.38 -8.38
N TYR A 357 -8.67 -0.45 -7.97
CA TYR A 357 -8.23 0.15 -6.71
C TYR A 357 -8.11 1.67 -6.81
N LEU A 358 -7.61 2.19 -7.94
CA LEU A 358 -7.54 3.63 -8.19
C LEU A 358 -8.94 4.27 -8.21
N GLU A 359 -9.93 3.64 -8.83
CA GLU A 359 -11.33 4.09 -8.82
C GLU A 359 -11.90 4.13 -7.39
N PHE A 360 -11.57 3.13 -6.57
CA PHE A 360 -11.94 3.13 -5.16
C PHE A 360 -11.25 4.27 -4.39
N LEU A 361 -9.95 4.47 -4.60
CA LEU A 361 -9.18 5.53 -3.93
C LEU A 361 -9.56 6.94 -4.37
N ASP A 362 -10.11 7.12 -5.57
CA ASP A 362 -10.56 8.42 -6.08
C ASP A 362 -11.68 8.99 -5.19
N THR A 363 -12.60 8.13 -4.73
CA THR A 363 -13.66 8.51 -3.78
C THR A 363 -13.11 9.00 -2.43
N ALA A 364 -11.89 8.57 -2.09
CA ALA A 364 -11.19 8.92 -0.87
C ALA A 364 -10.10 9.98 -1.07
N GLY A 365 -9.86 10.45 -2.30
CA GLY A 365 -8.81 11.42 -2.63
C GLY A 365 -7.37 10.90 -2.42
N LEU A 366 -7.13 9.60 -2.63
CA LEU A 366 -5.81 8.96 -2.49
C LEU A 366 -5.25 8.43 -3.83
N ALA A 367 -6.02 8.49 -4.91
CA ALA A 367 -5.66 7.86 -6.18
C ALA A 367 -4.36 8.41 -6.78
N GLU A 368 -4.18 9.73 -6.80
CA GLU A 368 -2.98 10.36 -7.38
C GLU A 368 -1.70 10.02 -6.60
N GLU A 369 -1.78 10.08 -5.26
CA GLU A 369 -0.67 9.76 -4.37
C GLU A 369 -0.26 8.28 -4.51
N PHE A 370 -1.25 7.39 -4.58
CA PHE A 370 -1.00 5.97 -4.82
C PHE A 370 -0.43 5.73 -6.22
N ALA A 371 -0.98 6.33 -7.28
CA ALA A 371 -0.49 6.15 -8.64
C ALA A 371 0.96 6.62 -8.81
N ALA A 372 1.31 7.76 -8.19
CA ALA A 372 2.67 8.29 -8.20
C ALA A 372 3.67 7.36 -7.49
N SER A 373 3.27 6.78 -6.35
CA SER A 373 4.14 5.91 -5.55
C SER A 373 4.21 4.46 -6.05
N ALA A 374 3.11 3.89 -6.54
CA ALA A 374 3.00 2.48 -6.89
C ALA A 374 3.26 2.18 -8.37
N ILE A 375 3.00 3.13 -9.28
CA ILE A 375 3.03 2.91 -10.74
C ILE A 375 4.09 3.77 -11.43
N GLY A 376 4.71 4.72 -10.71
CA GLY A 376 5.65 5.67 -11.31
C GLY A 376 5.00 6.54 -12.38
N LEU A 377 3.67 6.68 -12.34
CA LEU A 377 2.90 7.56 -13.21
C LEU A 377 3.03 8.98 -12.66
N LYS A 378 3.44 9.93 -13.52
CA LYS A 378 3.22 11.35 -13.22
C LYS A 378 1.71 11.59 -13.07
N PRO A 379 1.28 12.53 -12.21
CA PRO A 379 -0.13 12.81 -11.98
C PRO A 379 -0.84 12.93 -13.32
N ILE A 380 -1.83 12.06 -13.54
CA ILE A 380 -2.71 12.12 -14.70
C ILE A 380 -3.41 13.45 -14.55
N ALA A 381 -2.99 14.45 -15.33
CA ALA A 381 -3.57 15.78 -15.31
C ALA A 381 -5.05 15.67 -15.68
N SER A 382 -5.92 15.46 -14.69
CA SER A 382 -7.39 15.56 -14.64
C SER A 382 -8.21 15.15 -15.88
N LYS A 383 -7.63 14.45 -16.85
CA LYS A 383 -8.32 13.92 -18.02
C LYS A 383 -8.87 12.57 -17.59
N ARG A 384 -10.07 12.65 -17.00
CA ARG A 384 -11.07 11.61 -16.79
C ARG A 384 -10.55 10.20 -17.09
N LEU A 385 -10.42 9.40 -16.02
CA LEU A 385 -10.35 7.94 -16.11
C LEU A 385 -11.28 7.46 -17.24
N PRO A 386 -10.81 6.60 -18.16
CA PRO A 386 -11.61 6.14 -19.28
C PRO A 386 -12.88 5.48 -18.74
N LYS A 387 -14.00 6.19 -18.86
CA LYS A 387 -15.31 5.66 -18.44
C LYS A 387 -15.55 4.40 -19.26
N ARG A 388 -15.64 3.25 -18.60
CA ARG A 388 -16.20 2.03 -19.21
C ARG A 388 -17.54 2.41 -19.82
N LYS A 389 -17.67 2.27 -21.14
CA LYS A 389 -18.98 2.21 -21.79
C LYS A 389 -19.61 0.91 -21.30
N VAL A 390 -20.57 1.03 -20.38
CA VAL A 390 -21.48 -0.06 -20.07
C VAL A 390 -22.40 -0.16 -21.29
N SER A 391 -22.18 -1.18 -22.11
CA SER A 391 -23.18 -1.63 -23.08
C SER A 391 -24.33 -2.24 -22.26
N LEU A 392 -25.52 -1.65 -22.38
CA LEU A 392 -26.76 -2.24 -21.89
C LEU A 392 -27.11 -3.51 -22.68
#